data_AF-A0A645DAM9-F1
#
_entry.id   AF-A0A645DAM9-F1
#
_cell.length_a   1.000
_cell.length_b   1.000
_cell.length_c   1.000
_cell.angle_alpha   90.00
_cell.angle_beta   90.00
_cell.angle_gamma   90.00
#
_symmetry.space_group_name_H-M   'P 1'
#
loop_
_entity.id
_entity.type
_entity.pdbx_description
1 polymer ?
#
loop_
_entity_poly.entity_id
_entity_poly.type
_entity_poly.pdbx_seq_one_letter_code
_entity_poly.pdbx_strand_id
1 'polypeptide(L)'
;MKKFKQFILPAVIVLLGAGAAFATNAAKVSNSDPPIGHYLDSSTKQCIETTKRCSYVGTNACTWDSHKLYELSGTSCGRMLFEPTP
;
A
#
# COMPACT_ATOMS: atom_id res chain seq x y z
N MET A 1 33.43 -15.07 36.52
CA MET A 1 32.31 -15.17 35.54
C MET A 1 31.81 -13.75 35.21
N LYS A 2 32.35 -13.06 34.20
CA LYS A 2 32.05 -11.63 33.94
C LYS A 2 31.77 -11.28 32.46
N LYS A 3 31.79 -12.28 31.57
CA LYS A 3 31.72 -12.09 30.11
C LYS A 3 30.32 -12.34 29.51
N PHE A 4 29.38 -12.91 30.26
CA PHE A 4 28.03 -13.22 29.77
C PHE A 4 27.05 -12.03 29.79
N LYS A 5 27.27 -11.01 30.62
CA LYS A 5 26.38 -9.84 30.70
C LYS A 5 26.52 -8.85 29.54
N GLN A 6 27.61 -8.94 28.77
CA GLN A 6 27.93 -7.95 27.72
C GLN A 6 27.24 -8.27 26.37
N PHE A 7 26.71 -9.47 26.20
CA PHE A 7 26.06 -9.92 24.96
C PHE A 7 24.53 -9.83 24.97
N ILE A 8 23.91 -9.55 26.13
CA ILE A 8 22.45 -9.45 26.25
C ILE A 8 21.93 -8.12 25.68
N LEU A 9 22.70 -7.04 25.84
CA LEU A 9 22.34 -5.69 25.36
C LEU A 9 22.13 -5.59 23.82
N PRO A 10 23.04 -6.08 22.96
CA PRO A 10 22.86 -5.96 21.52
C PRO A 10 21.70 -6.82 20.98
N ALA A 11 21.43 -7.97 21.61
CA ALA A 11 20.36 -8.87 21.16
C ALA A 11 18.95 -8.26 21.34
N VAL A 12 18.74 -7.51 22.42
CA VAL A 12 17.45 -6.87 22.71
C VAL A 12 17.14 -5.73 21.73
N ILE A 13 18.15 -4.96 21.30
CA ILE A 13 18.00 -3.85 20.34
C ILE A 13 17.61 -4.39 18.94
N VAL A 14 18.20 -5.50 18.51
CA VAL A 14 17.89 -6.14 17.22
C VAL A 14 16.47 -6.72 17.20
N LEU A 15 16.00 -7.29 18.31
CA LEU A 15 14.63 -7.81 18.45
C LEU A 15 13.57 -6.70 18.44
N LEU A 16 13.85 -5.54 19.03
CA LEU A 16 12.97 -4.37 18.97
C LEU A 16 12.92 -3.73 17.57
N GLY A 17 14.03 -3.76 16.83
CA GLY A 17 14.11 -3.21 15.46
C GLY A 17 13.33 -4.03 14.42
N ALA A 18 13.33 -5.36 14.53
CA ALA A 18 12.68 -6.23 13.56
C ALA A 18 11.14 -6.25 13.68
N GLY A 19 10.57 -5.94 14.85
CA GLY A 19 9.11 -5.93 15.06
C GLY A 19 8.38 -4.77 14.37
N ALA A 20 9.05 -3.63 14.17
CA ALA A 20 8.44 -2.44 13.60
C ALA A 20 8.14 -2.56 12.09
N ALA A 21 8.90 -3.37 11.35
CA ALA A 21 8.77 -3.50 9.89
C ALA A 21 7.55 -4.34 9.46
N PHE A 22 7.01 -5.20 10.33
CA PHE A 22 5.88 -6.08 9.98
C PHE A 22 4.51 -5.56 10.41
N ALA A 23 4.43 -4.44 11.14
CA ALA A 23 3.16 -3.90 11.64
C ALA A 23 2.37 -3.10 10.59
N THR A 24 2.98 -2.68 9.48
CA THR A 24 2.31 -1.76 8.51
C THR A 24 1.27 -2.44 7.61
N ASN A 25 1.18 -3.77 7.60
CA ASN A 25 0.23 -4.50 6.74
C ASN A 25 -1.07 -4.90 7.45
N ALA A 26 -1.15 -4.80 8.79
CA ALA A 26 -2.34 -5.20 9.55
C ALA A 26 -3.45 -4.12 9.59
N ALA A 27 -3.20 -2.92 9.03
CA ALA A 27 -4.15 -1.80 9.04
C ALA A 27 -5.05 -1.72 7.79
N LYS A 28 -4.99 -2.66 6.83
CA LYS A 28 -6.01 -2.77 5.77
C LYS A 28 -7.17 -3.68 6.24
N VAL A 29 -7.73 -3.40 7.41
CA VAL A 29 -9.00 -3.99 7.81
C VAL A 29 -9.93 -2.86 8.24
N SER A 30 -11.05 -2.74 7.53
CA SER A 30 -12.15 -1.79 7.77
C SER A 30 -11.99 -0.45 7.06
N ASN A 31 -12.56 -0.34 5.86
CA ASN A 31 -13.85 0.32 5.65
C ASN A 31 -14.11 0.38 4.14
N SER A 32 -15.34 0.09 3.75
CA SER A 32 -15.86 0.04 2.38
C SER A 32 -15.92 1.41 1.68
N ASP A 33 -14.91 2.25 1.86
CA ASP A 33 -14.77 3.50 1.12
C ASP A 33 -14.24 3.19 -0.29
N PRO A 34 -14.82 3.76 -1.35
CA PRO A 34 -14.36 3.50 -2.70
C PRO A 34 -12.87 3.86 -2.82
N PRO A 35 -12.03 2.93 -3.31
CA PRO A 35 -10.59 3.17 -3.45
C PRO A 35 -10.31 4.45 -4.23
N ILE A 36 -9.36 5.22 -3.73
CA ILE A 36 -8.78 6.32 -4.48
C ILE A 36 -8.02 5.75 -5.68
N GLY A 37 -8.32 6.24 -6.87
CA GLY A 37 -7.68 5.79 -8.10
C GLY A 37 -6.25 6.30 -8.21
N HIS A 38 -5.32 5.41 -8.56
CA HIS A 38 -3.94 5.76 -8.85
C HIS A 38 -3.61 5.43 -10.30
N TYR A 39 -2.92 6.29 -11.02
CA TYR A 39 -2.38 5.95 -12.33
C TYR A 39 -0.88 5.69 -12.24
N LEU A 40 -0.40 4.80 -13.11
CA LEU A 40 1.03 4.56 -13.24
C LEU A 40 1.62 5.65 -14.14
N ASP A 41 2.45 6.52 -13.57
CA ASP A 41 3.21 7.49 -14.33
C ASP A 41 4.40 6.80 -15.03
N SER A 42 4.44 6.89 -16.35
CA SER A 42 5.45 6.21 -17.17
C SER A 42 6.86 6.75 -16.96
N SER A 43 6.98 8.02 -16.54
CA SER A 43 8.24 8.76 -16.40
C SER A 43 8.93 8.45 -15.07
N THR A 44 8.17 8.37 -13.99
CA THR A 44 8.65 8.13 -12.62
C THR A 44 8.50 6.67 -12.19
N LYS A 45 7.70 5.87 -12.92
CA LYS A 45 7.29 4.50 -12.54
C LYS A 45 6.57 4.46 -11.18
N GLN A 46 5.97 5.58 -10.76
CA GLN A 46 5.26 5.70 -9.50
C GLN A 46 3.75 5.70 -9.74
N CYS A 47 3.03 5.22 -8.73
CA CYS A 47 1.58 5.32 -8.68
C CYS A 47 1.20 6.68 -8.12
N ILE A 48 0.69 7.56 -8.99
CA ILE A 48 0.26 8.89 -8.62
C ILE A 48 -1.21 8.82 -8.22
N GLU A 49 -1.51 9.31 -7.02
CA GLU A 49 -2.87 9.42 -6.50
C GLU A 49 -3.68 10.44 -7.34
N THR A 50 -4.92 10.09 -7.66
CA THR A 50 -5.88 11.00 -8.29
C THR A 50 -7.00 11.35 -7.33
N THR A 51 -7.73 12.42 -7.63
CA THR A 51 -8.95 12.78 -6.89
C THR A 51 -10.18 11.94 -7.27
N LYS A 52 -10.07 11.02 -8.26
CA LYS A 52 -11.18 10.17 -8.69
C LYS A 52 -11.29 8.94 -7.81
N ARG A 53 -12.45 8.81 -7.15
CA ARG A 53 -12.85 7.59 -6.42
C ARG A 53 -13.41 6.59 -7.43
N CYS A 54 -12.91 5.36 -7.40
CA CYS A 54 -13.38 4.28 -8.26
C CYS A 54 -13.91 3.13 -7.40
N SER A 55 -14.49 2.12 -8.03
CA SER A 55 -14.99 0.92 -7.38
C SER A 55 -14.12 -0.29 -7.69
N TYR A 56 -14.13 -1.29 -6.80
CA TYR A 56 -13.57 -2.61 -7.09
C TYR A 56 -14.51 -3.47 -7.95
N VAL A 57 -15.77 -3.03 -8.08
CA VAL A 57 -16.84 -3.74 -8.77
C VAL A 57 -17.39 -2.84 -9.87
N GLY A 58 -17.37 -3.32 -11.10
CA GLY A 58 -17.89 -2.62 -12.26
C GLY A 58 -17.45 -3.28 -13.57
N THR A 59 -18.02 -2.83 -14.68
CA THR A 59 -17.75 -3.38 -16.02
C THR A 59 -16.77 -2.50 -16.80
N ASN A 60 -16.84 -1.18 -16.59
CA ASN A 60 -16.01 -0.21 -17.30
C ASN A 60 -14.77 0.12 -16.46
N ALA A 61 -13.60 0.05 -17.08
CA ALA A 61 -12.35 0.42 -16.42
C ALA A 61 -12.38 1.92 -16.05
N CYS A 62 -12.01 2.23 -14.82
CA CYS A 62 -11.94 3.60 -14.36
C CYS A 62 -10.76 4.31 -15.04
N THR A 63 -11.03 5.40 -15.75
CA THR A 63 -10.02 6.19 -16.44
C THR A 63 -10.01 7.65 -15.97
N TRP A 64 -8.81 8.24 -15.96
CA TRP A 64 -8.53 9.65 -15.68
C TRP A 64 -7.52 10.17 -16.69
N ASP A 65 -7.89 11.20 -17.45
CA ASP A 65 -7.01 11.85 -18.44
C ASP A 65 -6.36 10.87 -19.43
N SER A 66 -7.09 9.86 -19.89
CA SER A 66 -6.63 8.75 -20.75
C SER A 66 -5.79 7.66 -20.07
N HIS A 67 -5.51 7.77 -18.77
CA HIS A 67 -4.85 6.74 -17.98
C HIS A 67 -5.84 5.85 -17.24
N LYS A 68 -5.58 4.54 -17.21
CA LYS A 68 -6.35 3.59 -16.39
C LYS A 68 -5.94 3.74 -14.92
N LEU A 69 -6.93 3.68 -14.04
CA LEU A 69 -6.75 3.78 -12.59
C LEU A 69 -6.67 2.41 -11.94
N TYR A 70 -5.81 2.33 -10.94
CA TYR A 70 -5.48 1.13 -10.18
C TYR A 70 -5.49 1.43 -8.68
N GLU A 71 -5.71 0.41 -7.88
CA GLU A 71 -5.52 0.44 -6.43
C GLU A 71 -4.02 0.35 -6.11
N LEU A 72 -3.61 1.13 -5.13
CA LEU A 72 -2.30 1.02 -4.53
C LEU A 72 -2.19 -0.29 -3.73
N SER A 73 -1.35 -1.20 -4.24
CA SER A 73 -0.97 -2.46 -3.60
C SER A 73 0.51 -2.42 -3.25
N GLY A 74 0.80 -2.07 -2.00
CA GLY A 74 2.16 -1.81 -1.53
C GLY A 74 2.73 -0.56 -2.22
N THR A 75 3.79 -0.74 -3.03
CA THR A 75 4.43 0.31 -3.82
C THR A 75 4.00 0.30 -5.29
N SER A 76 3.06 -0.57 -5.66
CA SER A 76 2.69 -0.85 -7.05
C SER A 76 1.20 -0.68 -7.33
N CYS A 77 0.88 -0.35 -8.59
CA CYS A 77 -0.47 -0.19 -9.10
C CYS A 77 -0.98 -1.59 -9.45
N GLY A 78 -1.57 -2.27 -8.46
CA GLY A 78 -1.79 -3.71 -8.53
C GLY A 78 -3.14 -4.09 -9.12
N ARG A 79 -4.23 -3.57 -8.52
CA ARG A 79 -5.59 -3.98 -8.88
C ARG A 79 -6.23 -2.93 -9.77
N MET A 80 -6.74 -3.31 -10.94
CA MET A 80 -7.51 -2.38 -11.77
C MET A 80 -8.79 -1.95 -11.06
N LEU A 81 -9.12 -0.68 -11.18
CA LEU A 81 -10.36 -0.12 -10.64
C LEU A 81 -11.38 0.10 -11.76
N PHE A 82 -12.65 0.07 -11.39
CA PHE A 82 -13.79 0.21 -12.29
C PHE A 82 -14.61 1.44 -11.95
N GLU A 83 -15.37 1.95 -12.91
CA GLU A 83 -16.29 3.04 -12.65
C GLU A 83 -17.39 2.58 -11.68
N PRO A 84 -17.72 3.37 -10.65
CA PRO A 84 -18.84 3.04 -9.77
C PRO A 84 -20.12 3.00 -10.61
N THR A 85 -20.81 1.87 -10.60
CA THR A 85 -22.15 1.76 -11.18
C THR A 85 -23.09 2.67 -10.39
N PRO A 86 -23.88 3.54 -11.05
CA PRO A 86 -24.85 4.40 -10.39
C PRO A 86 -25.95 3.63 -9.66
#